data_AF-A0A3L7TKL8-F1
#
_entry.id   AF-A0A3L7TKL8-F1
#
_cell.length_a   1.000
_cell.length_b   1.000
_cell.length_c   1.000
_cell.angle_alpha   90.00
_cell.angle_beta   90.00
_cell.angle_gamma   90.00
#
_symmetry.space_group_name_H-M   'P 1'
#
loop_
_entity.id
_entity.type
_entity.pdbx_description
1 polymer ?
#
loop_
_entity_poly.entity_id
_entity_poly.type
_entity_poly.pdbx_seq_one_letter_code
_entity_poly.pdbx_strand_id
1 'polypeptide(L)'
;MSSSSACSKLGEMLAESVDAQVTIDATRALNRVLEAFSALGYPQEVVAQWSIPAADAADLIAGLRKDLKEIESPRILEVGTFVGTSALVMLLTIPNAVVHSVDPNFPLEVEFDAMHCAHRDADLKRTTQEVAALAAEHLGVRDRLHLHEGGFSTDATFAGTARNATAIGEKLAQQYGPFDAAFVDGLHFEQTVFSDARLAARSMTAQGSLYFHDVIGYWGSTVRRALSRFLELNPSFTLSHPPYRELYRSVGRISRRSVPADTTDARMTHCFGTHGSRFAEYVARAMATQLPALTAESLDAFSRSTVDAMGHTLGAPSCGVLLAGIDEWGDDDASERLRDACTSRDALLLGATPPGEAHAASAWSVPLARRVAQLNALDFDAFDLVTSFLEPFSYALGDVCVLPRASSFLLNTVFAVRRSTALHEAVLARGHLPLDLATARALESARLQQIHDHSALRRSQGETEFARGETIREIAQHKLVCELHASQLAHVSARLQWYLDWRIHIGRHRFLKSKT
;
A
#
# COMPACT_ATOMS: atom_id res chain seq x y z
N MET A 1 -23.31 31.94 -55.22
CA MET A 1 -23.60 30.94 -54.16
C MET A 1 -22.31 30.19 -53.83
N SER A 2 -22.10 29.89 -52.55
CA SER A 2 -20.96 29.17 -51.94
C SER A 2 -19.68 29.96 -51.63
N SER A 3 -19.70 30.68 -50.51
CA SER A 3 -18.48 31.02 -49.73
C SER A 3 -18.68 30.99 -48.20
N SER A 4 -19.85 30.57 -47.69
CA SER A 4 -20.17 30.67 -46.25
C SER A 4 -20.02 29.37 -45.45
N SER A 5 -19.49 28.29 -46.03
CA SER A 5 -19.44 26.97 -45.34
C SER A 5 -18.11 26.66 -44.64
N ALA A 6 -17.02 27.37 -44.95
CA ALA A 6 -15.71 27.09 -44.36
C ALA A 6 -15.48 27.84 -43.03
N CYS A 7 -16.05 29.04 -42.85
CA CYS A 7 -15.91 29.79 -41.59
C CYS A 7 -16.75 29.21 -40.44
N SER A 8 -17.88 28.53 -40.69
CA SER A 8 -18.67 27.96 -39.60
C SER A 8 -18.00 26.72 -38.97
N LYS A 9 -17.35 25.88 -39.78
CA LYS A 9 -16.63 24.69 -39.30
C LYS A 9 -15.36 25.01 -38.49
N LEU A 10 -14.69 26.11 -38.79
CA LEU A 10 -13.55 26.60 -37.99
C LEU A 10 -14.00 27.19 -36.65
N GLY A 11 -15.19 27.80 -36.59
CA GLY A 11 -15.82 28.24 -35.34
C GLY A 11 -16.28 27.08 -34.45
N GLU A 12 -16.83 26.02 -35.05
CA GLU A 12 -17.24 24.80 -34.33
C GLU A 12 -16.03 23.96 -33.86
N MET A 13 -14.97 23.82 -34.68
CA MET A 13 -13.74 23.14 -34.25
C MET A 13 -12.96 23.90 -33.17
N LEU A 14 -13.03 25.23 -33.15
CA LEU A 14 -12.42 26.02 -32.08
C LEU A 14 -13.29 26.01 -30.81
N ALA A 15 -14.63 26.00 -30.93
CA ALA A 15 -15.53 25.86 -29.79
C ALA A 15 -15.44 24.48 -29.11
N GLU A 16 -15.23 23.39 -29.87
CA GLU A 16 -14.99 22.05 -29.30
C GLU A 16 -13.60 21.87 -28.67
N SER A 17 -12.68 22.82 -28.88
CA SER A 17 -11.32 22.80 -28.28
C SER A 17 -11.16 23.66 -27.03
N VAL A 18 -12.20 24.39 -26.61
CA VAL A 18 -12.16 25.29 -25.44
C VAL A 18 -12.78 24.67 -24.17
N ASP A 19 -13.53 23.56 -24.29
CA ASP A 19 -14.17 22.89 -23.14
C ASP A 19 -13.59 21.52 -22.77
N ALA A 20 -12.49 21.10 -23.40
CA ALA A 20 -11.70 20.02 -22.84
C ALA A 20 -10.93 20.58 -21.63
N GLN A 21 -11.56 20.59 -20.45
CA GLN A 21 -10.85 20.74 -19.19
C GLN A 21 -9.68 19.76 -19.21
N VAL A 22 -8.48 20.27 -19.46
CA VAL A 22 -7.25 19.47 -19.49
C VAL A 22 -7.14 18.86 -18.11
N THR A 23 -7.44 17.57 -18.00
CA THR A 23 -7.40 16.85 -16.75
C THR A 23 -5.95 16.85 -16.28
N ILE A 24 -5.66 17.60 -15.23
CA ILE A 24 -4.30 17.74 -14.70
C ILE A 24 -3.93 16.39 -14.06
N ASP A 25 -2.82 15.78 -14.48
CA ASP A 25 -2.31 14.59 -13.82
C ASP A 25 -1.89 14.88 -12.36
N ALA A 26 -2.03 13.91 -11.47
CA ALA A 26 -1.76 14.04 -10.03
C ALA A 26 -0.35 14.54 -9.73
N THR A 27 0.66 14.02 -10.43
CA THR A 27 2.05 14.45 -10.27
C THR A 27 2.23 15.92 -10.62
N ARG A 28 1.59 16.35 -11.72
CA ARG A 28 1.63 17.76 -12.15
C ARG A 28 0.89 18.66 -11.18
N ALA A 29 -0.25 18.21 -10.63
CA ALA A 29 -0.97 18.94 -9.60
C ALA A 29 -0.14 19.10 -8.34
N LEU A 30 0.51 18.02 -7.87
CA LEU A 30 1.40 18.06 -6.70
C LEU A 30 2.54 19.05 -6.91
N ASN A 31 3.21 19.04 -8.07
CA ASN A 31 4.28 20.00 -8.36
C ASN A 31 3.78 21.45 -8.31
N ARG A 32 2.58 21.74 -8.85
CA ARG A 32 1.98 23.09 -8.75
C ARG A 32 1.69 23.49 -7.31
N VAL A 33 1.26 22.56 -6.47
CA VAL A 33 1.03 22.80 -5.04
C VAL A 33 2.35 23.11 -4.34
N LEU A 34 3.41 22.33 -4.59
CA LEU A 34 4.75 22.59 -4.05
C LEU A 34 5.33 23.94 -4.51
N GLU A 35 5.13 24.31 -5.77
CA GLU A 35 5.49 25.63 -6.32
C GLU A 35 4.73 26.76 -5.61
N ALA A 36 3.43 26.59 -5.35
CA ALA A 36 2.62 27.58 -4.63
C ALA A 36 3.14 27.80 -3.20
N PHE A 37 3.46 26.72 -2.47
CA PHE A 37 4.08 26.85 -1.15
C PHE A 37 5.45 27.53 -1.21
N SER A 38 6.28 27.20 -2.20
CA SER A 38 7.57 27.86 -2.41
C SER A 38 7.42 29.35 -2.67
N ALA A 39 6.41 29.77 -3.43
CA ALA A 39 6.11 31.17 -3.69
C ALA A 39 5.67 31.93 -2.42
N LEU A 40 5.14 31.21 -1.43
CA LEU A 40 4.75 31.74 -0.12
C LEU A 40 5.90 31.72 0.91
N GLY A 41 7.10 31.30 0.51
CA GLY A 41 8.28 31.25 1.38
C GLY A 41 8.48 29.93 2.12
N TYR A 42 7.76 28.86 1.76
CA TYR A 42 7.96 27.52 2.32
C TYR A 42 8.76 26.64 1.35
N PRO A 43 10.02 26.31 1.66
CA PRO A 43 10.85 25.51 0.76
C PRO A 43 10.20 24.18 0.40
N GLN A 44 10.25 23.78 -0.88
CA GLN A 44 9.61 22.53 -1.34
C GLN A 44 10.08 21.30 -0.58
N GLU A 45 11.36 21.24 -0.21
CA GLU A 45 11.96 20.19 0.61
C GLU A 45 11.44 20.13 2.05
N VAL A 46 10.96 21.25 2.58
CA VAL A 46 10.25 21.28 3.87
C VAL A 46 8.85 20.72 3.62
N VAL A 47 8.15 21.24 2.61
CA VAL A 47 6.79 20.82 2.26
C VAL A 47 6.68 19.32 1.95
N ALA A 48 7.66 18.78 1.24
CA ALA A 48 7.71 17.38 0.85
C ALA A 48 7.87 16.41 2.02
N GLN A 49 8.34 16.86 3.20
CA GLN A 49 8.44 16.00 4.39
C GLN A 49 7.07 15.65 4.99
N TRP A 50 6.04 16.42 4.66
CA TRP A 50 4.69 16.30 5.22
C TRP A 50 3.61 16.29 4.14
N SER A 51 4.01 16.09 2.89
CA SER A 51 3.11 15.92 1.76
C SER A 51 3.03 14.46 1.38
N ILE A 52 1.86 14.03 0.90
CA ILE A 52 1.73 12.71 0.28
C ILE A 52 2.75 12.56 -0.86
N PRO A 53 3.45 11.41 -0.96
CA PRO A 53 4.35 11.13 -2.07
C PRO A 53 3.64 11.19 -3.43
N ALA A 54 4.38 11.45 -4.51
CA ALA A 54 3.79 11.53 -5.85
C ALA A 54 3.05 10.24 -6.28
N ALA A 55 3.56 9.08 -5.88
CA ALA A 55 2.91 7.80 -6.15
C ALA A 55 1.57 7.65 -5.39
N ASP A 56 1.53 8.10 -4.14
CA ASP A 56 0.32 8.11 -3.31
C ASP A 56 -0.70 9.12 -3.82
N ALA A 57 -0.26 10.30 -4.24
CA ALA A 57 -1.11 11.27 -4.92
C ALA A 57 -1.72 10.67 -6.19
N ALA A 58 -0.93 9.95 -7.00
CA ALA A 58 -1.44 9.30 -8.20
C ALA A 58 -2.50 8.24 -7.88
N ASP A 59 -2.27 7.40 -6.86
CA ASP A 59 -3.21 6.36 -6.44
C ASP A 59 -4.51 6.95 -5.88
N LEU A 60 -4.40 7.95 -5.01
CA LEU A 60 -5.53 8.67 -4.45
C LEU A 60 -6.39 9.27 -5.57
N ILE A 61 -5.79 10.03 -6.49
CA ILE A 61 -6.52 10.70 -7.56
C ILE A 61 -7.10 9.70 -8.57
N ALA A 62 -6.38 8.62 -8.89
CA ALA A 62 -6.91 7.56 -9.76
C ALA A 62 -8.14 6.90 -9.13
N GLY A 63 -8.09 6.61 -7.83
CA GLY A 63 -9.22 6.10 -7.07
C GLY A 63 -10.40 7.06 -7.04
N LEU A 64 -10.17 8.32 -6.68
CA LEU A 64 -11.22 9.34 -6.59
C LEU A 64 -11.88 9.59 -7.94
N ARG A 65 -11.11 9.67 -9.03
CA ARG A 65 -11.67 9.83 -10.38
C ARG A 65 -12.57 8.69 -10.77
N LYS A 66 -12.21 7.46 -10.42
CA LYS A 66 -13.04 6.28 -10.68
C LYS A 66 -14.37 6.38 -9.93
N ASP A 67 -14.32 6.75 -8.67
CA ASP A 67 -15.48 6.71 -7.78
C ASP A 67 -16.42 7.92 -7.93
N LEU A 68 -15.86 9.08 -8.29
CA LEU A 68 -16.59 10.35 -8.38
C LEU A 68 -16.95 10.74 -9.82
N LYS A 69 -16.68 9.88 -10.80
CA LYS A 69 -16.81 10.18 -12.24
C LYS A 69 -18.19 10.74 -12.63
N GLU A 70 -19.24 10.24 -12.00
CA GLU A 70 -20.64 10.57 -12.33
C GLU A 70 -21.22 11.64 -11.38
N ILE A 71 -20.40 12.29 -10.55
CA ILE A 71 -20.81 13.30 -9.57
C ILE A 71 -20.32 14.67 -10.04
N GLU A 72 -21.26 15.57 -10.36
CA GLU A 72 -20.95 16.88 -10.95
C GLU A 72 -20.17 17.80 -10.01
N SER A 73 -20.47 17.78 -8.71
CA SER A 73 -19.77 18.56 -7.67
C SER A 73 -19.59 17.69 -6.42
N PRO A 74 -18.54 16.84 -6.41
CA PRO A 74 -18.33 15.89 -5.32
C PRO A 74 -17.88 16.60 -4.05
N ARG A 75 -18.47 16.22 -2.91
CA ARG A 75 -18.05 16.66 -1.58
C ARG A 75 -17.08 15.65 -1.01
N ILE A 76 -15.85 16.08 -0.76
CA ILE A 76 -14.78 15.24 -0.24
C ILE A 76 -14.46 15.68 1.18
N LEU A 77 -14.45 14.74 2.12
CA LEU A 77 -13.91 14.94 3.46
C LEU A 77 -12.40 14.64 3.45
N GLU A 78 -11.59 15.50 4.05
CA GLU A 78 -10.20 15.23 4.37
C GLU A 78 -10.00 15.31 5.88
N VAL A 79 -9.33 14.31 6.46
CA VAL A 79 -9.01 14.22 7.89
C VAL A 79 -7.49 14.14 8.02
N GLY A 80 -6.88 15.07 8.76
CA GLY A 80 -5.43 15.14 8.89
C GLY A 80 -4.81 15.90 7.73
N THR A 81 -5.16 17.16 7.62
CA THR A 81 -4.76 18.02 6.50
C THR A 81 -3.30 18.45 6.62
N PHE A 82 -2.81 18.59 7.85
CA PHE A 82 -1.65 19.41 8.14
C PHE A 82 -1.80 20.75 7.39
N VAL A 83 -0.91 21.09 6.45
CA VAL A 83 -1.04 22.31 5.64
C VAL A 83 -1.73 22.12 4.26
N GLY A 84 -2.29 20.94 4.02
CA GLY A 84 -3.34 20.72 3.02
C GLY A 84 -2.88 20.37 1.62
N THR A 85 -1.68 19.79 1.48
CA THR A 85 -1.18 19.37 0.17
C THR A 85 -2.15 18.42 -0.56
N SER A 86 -2.67 17.40 0.13
CA SER A 86 -3.64 16.45 -0.44
C SER A 86 -4.95 17.12 -0.85
N ALA A 87 -5.55 17.96 -0.02
CA ALA A 87 -6.74 18.75 -0.36
C ALA A 87 -6.53 19.59 -1.63
N LEU A 88 -5.40 20.30 -1.72
CA LEU A 88 -5.10 21.14 -2.88
C LEU A 88 -4.90 20.30 -4.15
N VAL A 89 -4.22 19.14 -4.04
CA VAL A 89 -4.10 18.19 -5.15
C VAL A 89 -5.48 17.68 -5.60
N MET A 90 -6.36 17.30 -4.67
CA MET A 90 -7.73 16.87 -4.99
C MET A 90 -8.50 17.99 -5.70
N LEU A 91 -8.44 19.23 -5.20
CA LEU A 91 -9.12 20.38 -5.81
C LEU A 91 -8.64 20.70 -7.22
N LEU A 92 -7.36 20.50 -7.52
CA LEU A 92 -6.79 20.73 -8.85
C LEU A 92 -7.07 19.60 -9.85
N THR A 93 -7.40 18.41 -9.38
CA THR A 93 -7.46 17.19 -10.22
C THR A 93 -8.86 16.62 -10.38
N ILE A 94 -9.76 16.92 -9.44
CA ILE A 94 -11.17 16.53 -9.46
C ILE A 94 -12.01 17.79 -9.78
N PRO A 95 -12.58 17.89 -10.98
CA PRO A 95 -13.40 19.03 -11.38
C PRO A 95 -14.53 19.31 -10.39
N ASN A 96 -14.74 20.59 -10.07
CA ASN A 96 -15.84 21.07 -9.21
C ASN A 96 -15.92 20.44 -7.82
N ALA A 97 -14.90 19.70 -7.39
CA ALA A 97 -14.85 19.12 -6.06
C ALA A 97 -14.84 20.23 -5.01
N VAL A 98 -15.55 19.98 -3.92
CA VAL A 98 -15.54 20.78 -2.70
C VAL A 98 -14.91 19.94 -1.61
N VAL A 99 -13.82 20.44 -1.00
CA VAL A 99 -13.08 19.71 0.04
C VAL A 99 -13.36 20.32 1.40
N HIS A 100 -13.87 19.51 2.33
CA HIS A 100 -14.01 19.82 3.75
C HIS A 100 -12.85 19.17 4.50
N SER A 101 -11.99 19.99 5.05
CA SER A 101 -10.64 19.64 5.49
C SER A 101 -10.53 19.90 7.00
N VAL A 102 -10.23 18.86 7.78
CA VAL A 102 -10.29 18.86 9.25
C VAL A 102 -8.91 18.62 9.84
N ASP A 103 -8.47 19.55 10.68
CA ASP A 103 -7.15 19.50 11.33
C ASP A 103 -7.13 20.35 12.62
N PRO A 104 -6.32 20.00 13.63
CA PRO A 104 -6.17 20.80 14.86
C PRO A 104 -5.82 22.27 14.68
N ASN A 105 -5.24 22.67 13.54
CA ASN A 105 -4.89 24.05 13.22
C ASN A 105 -3.84 24.68 14.16
N PHE A 106 -2.86 23.89 14.61
CA PHE A 106 -1.80 24.42 15.46
C PHE A 106 -0.80 25.28 14.67
N PRO A 107 -0.07 26.19 15.35
CA PRO A 107 1.11 26.81 14.79
C PRO A 107 2.11 25.76 14.29
N LEU A 108 2.77 26.02 13.15
CA LEU A 108 3.74 25.09 12.58
C LEU A 108 4.86 24.74 13.57
N GLU A 109 5.29 25.66 14.45
CA GLU A 109 6.27 25.33 15.51
C GLU A 109 5.88 24.10 16.35
N VAL A 110 4.60 23.98 16.72
CA VAL A 110 4.10 22.89 17.57
C VAL A 110 4.19 21.57 16.84
N GLU A 111 3.76 21.57 15.59
CA GLU A 111 3.68 20.37 14.77
C GLU A 111 5.08 19.90 14.34
N PHE A 112 5.97 20.83 14.02
CA PHE A 112 7.36 20.53 13.70
C PHE A 112 8.11 19.97 14.90
N ASP A 113 7.89 20.52 16.10
CA ASP A 113 8.47 19.98 17.33
C ASP A 113 7.94 18.57 17.62
N ALA A 114 6.63 18.36 17.46
CA ALA A 114 5.98 17.07 17.69
C ALA A 114 6.44 15.98 16.71
N MET A 115 6.63 16.33 15.44
CA MET A 115 7.08 15.39 14.39
C MET A 115 8.60 15.29 14.25
N HIS A 116 9.36 16.11 14.98
CA HIS A 116 10.81 16.24 14.84
C HIS A 116 11.27 16.57 13.40
N CYS A 117 10.52 17.43 12.72
CA CYS A 117 10.80 17.83 11.34
C CYS A 117 11.79 18.99 11.26
N ALA A 118 12.59 19.04 10.20
CA ALA A 118 13.47 20.17 9.94
C ALA A 118 12.66 21.35 9.36
N HIS A 119 12.62 22.48 10.08
CA HIS A 119 11.85 23.67 9.68
C HIS A 119 12.56 24.61 8.69
N ARG A 120 13.89 24.60 8.65
CA ARG A 120 14.71 25.57 7.87
C ARG A 120 14.20 27.01 8.07
N ASP A 121 13.98 27.74 6.99
CA ASP A 121 13.56 29.15 6.95
C ASP A 121 12.02 29.33 6.92
N ALA A 122 11.23 28.28 7.18
CA ALA A 122 9.77 28.40 7.18
C ALA A 122 9.26 29.32 8.30
N ASP A 123 8.18 30.07 8.03
CA ASP A 123 7.50 30.89 9.04
C ASP A 123 6.69 30.02 10.00
N LEU A 124 7.30 29.67 11.14
CA LEU A 124 6.72 28.72 12.09
C LEU A 124 5.55 29.28 12.92
N LYS A 125 5.31 30.59 12.85
CA LYS A 125 4.28 31.26 13.67
C LYS A 125 2.88 31.09 13.11
N ARG A 126 2.76 30.81 11.81
CA ARG A 126 1.48 30.60 11.16
C ARG A 126 0.91 29.24 11.50
N THR A 127 -0.41 29.17 11.52
CA THR A 127 -1.13 27.93 11.71
C THR A 127 -1.21 27.12 10.42
N THR A 128 -1.35 25.80 10.53
CA THR A 128 -1.40 24.90 9.38
C THR A 128 -2.52 25.29 8.39
N GLN A 129 -3.71 25.67 8.87
CA GLN A 129 -4.82 26.06 8.00
C GLN A 129 -4.66 27.45 7.38
N GLU A 130 -3.99 28.39 8.04
CA GLU A 130 -3.64 29.68 7.42
C GLU A 130 -2.72 29.47 6.21
N VAL A 131 -1.74 28.58 6.33
CA VAL A 131 -0.82 28.25 5.24
C VAL A 131 -1.55 27.54 4.10
N ALA A 132 -2.45 26.60 4.41
CA ALA A 132 -3.33 25.95 3.43
C ALA A 132 -4.21 26.96 2.67
N ALA A 133 -4.83 27.90 3.38
CA ALA A 133 -5.69 28.92 2.79
C ALA A 133 -4.94 29.82 1.80
N LEU A 134 -3.74 30.27 2.15
CA LEU A 134 -2.91 31.11 1.28
C LEU A 134 -2.44 30.36 0.03
N ALA A 135 -2.09 29.08 0.16
CA ALA A 135 -1.75 28.25 -0.99
C ALA A 135 -2.97 28.03 -1.90
N ALA A 136 -4.15 27.82 -1.31
CA ALA A 136 -5.41 27.72 -2.06
C ALA A 136 -5.75 29.02 -2.82
N GLU A 137 -5.50 30.19 -2.22
CA GLU A 137 -5.65 31.50 -2.88
C GLU A 137 -4.68 31.64 -4.04
N HIS A 138 -3.40 31.30 -3.84
CA HIS A 138 -2.39 31.33 -4.88
C HIS A 138 -2.74 30.42 -6.07
N LEU A 139 -3.37 29.28 -5.79
CA LEU A 139 -3.78 28.30 -6.80
C LEU A 139 -5.15 28.60 -7.43
N GLY A 140 -5.89 29.59 -6.93
CA GLY A 140 -7.22 29.95 -7.41
C GLY A 140 -8.30 28.91 -7.10
N VAL A 141 -8.17 28.19 -5.98
CA VAL A 141 -9.12 27.14 -5.55
C VAL A 141 -9.69 27.38 -4.14
N ARG A 142 -9.45 28.57 -3.56
CA ARG A 142 -9.82 28.91 -2.18
C ARG A 142 -11.31 28.79 -1.90
N ASP A 143 -12.15 29.11 -2.87
CA ASP A 143 -13.61 29.08 -2.81
C ASP A 143 -14.18 27.67 -2.62
N ARG A 144 -13.41 26.64 -2.99
CA ARG A 144 -13.80 25.22 -2.89
C ARG A 144 -13.15 24.49 -1.70
N LEU A 145 -12.32 25.18 -0.92
CA LEU A 145 -11.66 24.65 0.28
C LEU A 145 -12.35 25.15 1.55
N HIS A 146 -12.90 24.24 2.36
CA HIS A 146 -13.48 24.55 3.66
C HIS A 146 -12.63 23.94 4.77
N LEU A 147 -11.97 24.80 5.56
CA LEU A 147 -11.07 24.40 6.64
C LEU A 147 -11.83 24.43 7.97
N HIS A 148 -11.68 23.37 8.77
CA HIS A 148 -12.38 23.20 10.05
C HIS A 148 -11.37 22.87 11.15
N GLU A 149 -11.24 23.75 12.13
CA GLU A 149 -10.34 23.57 13.27
C GLU A 149 -10.91 22.55 14.26
N GLY A 150 -10.16 21.46 14.47
CA GLY A 150 -10.48 20.43 15.45
C GLY A 150 -9.96 19.05 15.04
N GLY A 151 -10.06 18.09 15.97
CA GLY A 151 -9.86 16.69 15.64
C GLY A 151 -11.13 16.09 15.01
N PHE A 152 -10.99 15.09 14.16
CA PHE A 152 -12.16 14.49 13.50
C PHE A 152 -12.97 13.60 14.47
N SER A 153 -12.46 12.43 14.84
CA SER A 153 -13.14 11.53 15.80
C SER A 153 -12.63 11.60 17.24
N THR A 154 -11.51 12.29 17.48
CA THR A 154 -10.81 12.34 18.77
C THR A 154 -10.28 13.75 19.06
N ASP A 155 -10.00 14.02 20.32
CA ASP A 155 -9.32 15.25 20.79
C ASP A 155 -7.79 15.13 20.83
N ALA A 156 -7.27 13.92 20.62
CA ALA A 156 -5.85 13.63 20.59
C ALA A 156 -5.14 14.29 19.40
N THR A 157 -3.85 14.61 19.57
CA THR A 157 -2.98 15.23 18.56
C THR A 157 -1.55 14.68 18.68
N PHE A 158 -0.69 14.94 17.69
CA PHE A 158 0.75 14.61 17.78
C PHE A 158 1.47 15.42 18.86
N ALA A 159 0.96 16.60 19.22
CA ALA A 159 1.47 17.41 20.32
C ALA A 159 1.18 16.81 21.72
N GLY A 160 0.47 15.68 21.78
CA GLY A 160 0.16 14.97 23.01
C GLY A 160 -0.67 15.82 23.99
N THR A 161 -0.54 15.54 25.29
CA THR A 161 -1.33 16.22 26.34
C THR A 161 -1.01 17.71 26.50
N ALA A 162 0.02 18.22 25.82
CA ALA A 162 0.40 19.63 25.88
C ALA A 162 -0.60 20.50 25.10
N ARG A 163 -1.24 19.97 24.04
CA ARG A 163 -2.26 20.66 23.26
C ARG A 163 -3.28 19.65 22.71
N ASN A 164 -4.53 19.75 23.18
CA ASN A 164 -5.64 18.98 22.65
C ASN A 164 -6.46 19.83 21.67
N ALA A 165 -7.13 19.17 20.73
CA ALA A 165 -8.11 19.77 19.84
C ALA A 165 -9.51 19.35 20.27
N THR A 166 -10.55 20.14 19.99
CA THR A 166 -11.93 19.64 20.20
C THR A 166 -12.27 18.65 19.09
N ALA A 167 -12.86 17.49 19.42
CA ALA A 167 -13.39 16.57 18.42
C ALA A 167 -14.66 17.18 17.77
N ILE A 168 -14.64 17.44 16.46
CA ILE A 168 -15.71 18.13 15.73
C ILE A 168 -16.39 17.31 14.65
N GLY A 169 -15.91 16.10 14.36
CA GLY A 169 -16.34 15.32 13.20
C GLY A 169 -17.83 15.00 13.15
N GLU A 170 -18.48 14.75 14.31
CA GLU A 170 -19.94 14.52 14.34
C GLU A 170 -20.73 15.76 13.90
N LYS A 171 -20.37 16.94 14.42
CA LYS A 171 -21.00 18.21 14.05
C LYS A 171 -20.77 18.51 12.57
N LEU A 172 -19.55 18.29 12.11
CA LEU A 172 -19.16 18.50 10.71
C LEU A 172 -19.95 17.59 9.77
N ALA A 173 -20.07 16.29 10.10
CA ALA A 173 -20.84 15.33 9.33
C ALA A 173 -22.34 15.70 9.25
N GLN A 174 -22.91 16.18 10.35
CA GLN A 174 -24.31 16.63 10.38
C GLN A 174 -24.54 17.88 9.53
N GLN A 175 -23.58 18.82 9.53
CA GLN A 175 -23.74 20.09 8.84
C GLN A 175 -23.43 20.03 7.34
N TYR A 176 -22.41 19.25 6.96
CA TYR A 176 -21.86 19.28 5.60
C TYR A 176 -21.96 17.94 4.86
N GLY A 177 -22.28 16.85 5.55
CA GLY A 177 -22.49 15.55 4.95
C GLY A 177 -23.83 15.42 4.21
N PRO A 178 -24.13 14.23 3.65
CA PRO A 178 -23.21 13.11 3.47
C PRO A 178 -22.10 13.45 2.44
N PHE A 179 -20.91 12.90 2.59
CA PHE A 179 -19.80 13.10 1.65
C PHE A 179 -19.72 11.98 0.61
N ASP A 180 -19.18 12.27 -0.56
CA ASP A 180 -19.03 11.32 -1.67
C ASP A 180 -17.73 10.52 -1.56
N ALA A 181 -16.72 11.09 -0.91
CA ALA A 181 -15.51 10.39 -0.52
C ALA A 181 -14.92 10.97 0.77
N ALA A 182 -14.07 10.20 1.44
CA ALA A 182 -13.19 10.70 2.50
C ALA A 182 -11.75 10.25 2.28
N PHE A 183 -10.79 11.13 2.51
CA PHE A 183 -9.37 10.80 2.62
C PHE A 183 -8.91 11.02 4.07
N VAL A 184 -8.34 9.97 4.68
CA VAL A 184 -7.93 9.96 6.09
C VAL A 184 -6.42 9.74 6.15
N ASP A 185 -5.73 10.79 6.62
CA ASP A 185 -4.27 10.87 6.81
C ASP A 185 -3.97 11.60 8.15
N GLY A 186 -4.77 11.25 9.17
CA GLY A 186 -4.70 11.85 10.50
C GLY A 186 -3.70 11.15 11.42
N LEU A 187 -4.10 10.93 12.68
CA LEU A 187 -3.25 10.21 13.62
C LEU A 187 -3.16 8.73 13.29
N HIS A 188 -1.95 8.20 13.28
CA HIS A 188 -1.65 6.80 12.99
C HIS A 188 -1.80 5.85 14.19
N PHE A 189 -2.56 6.23 15.22
CA PHE A 189 -2.86 5.35 16.36
C PHE A 189 -4.07 4.46 16.06
N GLU A 190 -3.98 3.17 16.40
CA GLU A 190 -4.99 2.16 16.02
C GLU A 190 -6.41 2.58 16.41
N GLN A 191 -6.58 3.07 17.64
CA GLN A 191 -7.88 3.47 18.15
C GLN A 191 -8.42 4.73 17.46
N THR A 192 -7.54 5.66 17.06
CA THR A 192 -7.93 6.87 16.32
C THR A 192 -8.34 6.50 14.91
N VAL A 193 -7.50 5.78 14.16
CA VAL A 193 -7.82 5.32 12.80
C VAL A 193 -9.13 4.53 12.76
N PHE A 194 -9.36 3.65 13.74
CA PHE A 194 -10.60 2.89 13.85
C PHE A 194 -11.82 3.80 14.09
N SER A 195 -11.65 4.83 14.93
CA SER A 195 -12.72 5.80 15.25
C SER A 195 -13.02 6.70 14.04
N ASP A 196 -11.99 7.16 13.33
CA ASP A 196 -12.10 7.93 12.09
C ASP A 196 -12.80 7.11 11.01
N ALA A 197 -12.40 5.85 10.81
CA ALA A 197 -13.04 4.96 9.86
C ALA A 197 -14.54 4.78 10.13
N ARG A 198 -14.92 4.59 11.40
CA ARG A 198 -16.33 4.46 11.79
C ARG A 198 -17.12 5.75 11.60
N LEU A 199 -16.55 6.90 11.95
CA LEU A 199 -17.23 8.18 11.81
C LEU A 199 -17.36 8.57 10.34
N ALA A 200 -16.28 8.45 9.56
CA ALA A 200 -16.28 8.72 8.14
C ALA A 200 -17.28 7.81 7.40
N ALA A 201 -17.27 6.49 7.64
CA ALA A 201 -18.20 5.55 7.01
C ALA A 201 -19.69 5.91 7.21
N ARG A 202 -20.05 6.41 8.40
CA ARG A 202 -21.42 6.85 8.72
C ARG A 202 -21.78 8.21 8.11
N SER A 203 -20.77 8.98 7.73
CA SER A 203 -20.89 10.31 7.16
C SER A 203 -20.87 10.30 5.62
N MET A 204 -20.68 9.14 5.00
CA MET A 204 -20.65 8.99 3.54
C MET A 204 -22.03 8.79 2.93
N THR A 205 -22.16 9.07 1.63
CA THR A 205 -23.27 8.59 0.82
C THR A 205 -23.26 7.06 0.73
N ALA A 206 -24.34 6.46 0.23
CA ALA A 206 -24.43 5.01 0.09
C ALA A 206 -23.35 4.41 -0.83
N GLN A 207 -22.90 5.19 -1.83
CA GLN A 207 -21.86 4.80 -2.79
C GLN A 207 -20.47 5.34 -2.44
N GLY A 208 -20.35 6.13 -1.36
CA GLY A 208 -19.10 6.80 -1.02
C GLY A 208 -18.00 5.82 -0.60
N SER A 209 -16.77 6.20 -0.92
CA SER A 209 -15.56 5.45 -0.59
C SER A 209 -14.71 6.19 0.44
N LEU A 210 -13.97 5.43 1.22
CA LEU A 210 -12.96 5.96 2.13
C LEU A 210 -11.58 5.61 1.59
N TYR A 211 -10.65 6.53 1.72
CA TYR A 211 -9.25 6.37 1.38
C TYR A 211 -8.44 6.60 2.64
N PHE A 212 -7.48 5.73 2.89
CA PHE A 212 -6.57 5.82 4.02
C PHE A 212 -5.16 5.91 3.48
N HIS A 213 -4.41 6.88 3.95
CA HIS A 213 -2.98 6.91 3.73
C HIS A 213 -2.28 5.90 4.66
N ASP A 214 -1.01 5.61 4.38
CA ASP A 214 -0.16 4.84 5.27
C ASP A 214 -0.71 3.44 5.62
N VAL A 215 -1.47 2.79 4.70
CA VAL A 215 -1.86 1.38 4.86
C VAL A 215 -0.71 0.42 4.56
N ILE A 216 0.37 0.91 3.93
CA ILE A 216 1.67 0.26 3.74
C ILE A 216 2.74 1.25 4.21
N GLY A 217 3.88 0.76 4.70
CA GLY A 217 4.95 1.61 5.21
C GLY A 217 5.08 1.55 6.72
N TYR A 218 5.76 2.55 7.28
CA TYR A 218 6.12 2.64 8.70
C TYR A 218 4.89 2.54 9.63
N TRP A 219 3.81 3.27 9.30
CA TRP A 219 2.56 3.26 10.05
C TRP A 219 1.59 2.15 9.62
N GLY A 220 1.93 1.42 8.56
CA GLY A 220 1.12 0.41 7.89
C GLY A 220 0.45 -0.58 8.82
N SER A 221 1.19 -1.14 9.78
CA SER A 221 0.59 -2.15 10.68
C SER A 221 -0.46 -1.57 11.61
N THR A 222 -0.28 -0.35 12.10
CA THR A 222 -1.24 0.29 12.99
C THR A 222 -2.51 0.67 12.25
N VAL A 223 -2.37 1.23 11.04
CA VAL A 223 -3.51 1.52 10.16
C VAL A 223 -4.23 0.22 9.78
N ARG A 224 -3.53 -0.81 9.30
CA ARG A 224 -4.15 -2.10 8.92
C ARG A 224 -4.83 -2.82 10.08
N ARG A 225 -4.29 -2.78 11.31
CA ARG A 225 -4.99 -3.34 12.49
C ARG A 225 -6.33 -2.66 12.72
N ALA A 226 -6.34 -1.33 12.66
CA ALA A 226 -7.56 -0.54 12.82
C ALA A 226 -8.59 -0.84 11.72
N LEU A 227 -8.14 -0.89 10.46
CA LEU A 227 -9.02 -1.19 9.32
C LEU A 227 -9.53 -2.63 9.35
N SER A 228 -8.70 -3.59 9.78
CA SER A 228 -9.13 -4.99 9.96
C SER A 228 -10.22 -5.07 11.03
N ARG A 229 -10.04 -4.42 12.18
CA ARG A 229 -11.08 -4.31 13.21
C ARG A 229 -12.36 -3.63 12.69
N PHE A 230 -12.23 -2.62 11.84
CA PHE A 230 -13.37 -2.00 11.18
C PHE A 230 -14.12 -3.00 10.28
N LEU A 231 -13.42 -3.77 9.45
CA LEU A 231 -14.01 -4.77 8.55
C LEU A 231 -14.62 -5.96 9.30
N GLU A 232 -14.05 -6.37 10.44
CA GLU A 232 -14.63 -7.39 11.31
C GLU A 232 -16.08 -7.02 11.70
N LEU A 233 -16.28 -5.75 12.06
CA LEU A 233 -17.56 -5.21 12.53
C LEU A 233 -18.48 -4.74 11.40
N ASN A 234 -17.94 -4.49 10.20
CA ASN A 234 -18.67 -3.93 9.07
C ASN A 234 -18.44 -4.77 7.80
N PRO A 235 -19.02 -5.98 7.72
CA PRO A 235 -18.76 -6.91 6.61
C PRO A 235 -19.25 -6.45 5.25
N SER A 236 -20.10 -5.44 5.18
CA SER A 236 -20.52 -4.84 3.91
C SER A 236 -19.38 -4.11 3.20
N PHE A 237 -18.24 -3.89 3.87
CA PHE A 237 -17.07 -3.21 3.31
C PHE A 237 -15.95 -4.17 2.93
N THR A 238 -15.11 -3.73 2.00
CA THR A 238 -13.85 -4.36 1.63
C THR A 238 -12.74 -3.31 1.63
N LEU A 239 -11.51 -3.75 1.88
CA LEU A 239 -10.30 -2.96 1.69
C LEU A 239 -9.61 -3.40 0.40
N SER A 240 -9.01 -2.45 -0.32
CA SER A 240 -8.08 -2.70 -1.41
C SER A 240 -6.86 -1.78 -1.25
N HIS A 241 -5.64 -2.29 -1.40
CA HIS A 241 -4.42 -1.51 -1.39
C HIS A 241 -3.38 -2.12 -2.36
N PRO A 242 -2.36 -1.36 -2.78
CA PRO A 242 -1.26 -1.86 -3.61
C PRO A 242 -0.56 -3.09 -3.01
N PRO A 243 0.15 -3.90 -3.82
CA PRO A 243 0.92 -5.03 -3.31
C PRO A 243 1.97 -4.63 -2.25
N TYR A 244 2.26 -5.48 -1.27
CA TYR A 244 3.24 -5.14 -0.20
C TYR A 244 4.66 -4.86 -0.71
N ARG A 245 5.00 -5.41 -1.88
CA ARG A 245 6.28 -5.11 -2.57
C ARG A 245 6.40 -3.65 -3.04
N GLU A 246 5.29 -2.91 -3.12
CA GLU A 246 5.23 -1.53 -3.61
C GLU A 246 5.21 -0.54 -2.43
N LEU A 247 6.29 -0.55 -1.63
CA LEU A 247 6.38 0.14 -0.33
C LEU A 247 6.08 1.64 -0.30
N TYR A 248 6.12 2.32 -1.45
CA TYR A 248 5.82 3.76 -1.57
C TYR A 248 4.47 4.04 -2.20
N ARG A 249 3.59 3.03 -2.18
CA ARG A 249 2.19 3.14 -2.56
C ARG A 249 1.36 2.70 -1.36
N SER A 250 1.06 3.66 -0.50
CA SER A 250 0.50 3.53 0.84
C SER A 250 -1.00 3.84 0.90
N VAL A 251 -1.62 4.25 -0.21
CA VAL A 251 -3.06 4.56 -0.23
C VAL A 251 -3.91 3.29 -0.31
N GLY A 252 -4.69 3.04 0.73
CA GLY A 252 -5.74 2.02 0.75
C GLY A 252 -7.11 2.64 0.48
N ARG A 253 -8.01 1.85 -0.12
CA ARG A 253 -9.40 2.21 -0.38
C ARG A 253 -10.33 1.24 0.32
N ILE A 254 -11.23 1.76 1.14
CA ILE A 254 -12.38 1.04 1.69
C ILE A 254 -13.62 1.44 0.90
N SER A 255 -14.35 0.43 0.42
CA SER A 255 -15.59 0.62 -0.33
C SER A 255 -16.59 -0.47 0.03
N ARG A 256 -17.87 -0.27 -0.29
CA ARG A 256 -18.86 -1.34 -0.20
C ARG A 256 -18.48 -2.47 -1.15
N ARG A 257 -18.71 -3.71 -0.73
CA ARG A 257 -18.40 -4.90 -1.54
C ARG A 257 -19.17 -4.86 -2.87
N SER A 258 -18.45 -5.05 -3.97
CA SER A 258 -18.98 -5.21 -5.33
C SER A 258 -18.41 -6.49 -5.97
N VAL A 259 -19.13 -7.10 -6.91
CA VAL A 259 -18.87 -8.42 -7.53
C VAL A 259 -17.84 -8.33 -8.69
N PRO A 260 -17.04 -9.37 -9.00
CA PRO A 260 -16.17 -10.19 -8.17
C PRO A 260 -14.66 -9.91 -8.47
N ALA A 261 -13.78 -10.53 -7.67
CA ALA A 261 -12.33 -10.47 -7.83
C ALA A 261 -11.80 -11.41 -8.93
N ASP A 262 -10.49 -11.32 -9.19
CA ASP A 262 -9.76 -12.32 -9.97
C ASP A 262 -10.02 -13.74 -9.43
N THR A 263 -10.11 -14.73 -10.32
CA THR A 263 -10.27 -16.14 -9.93
C THR A 263 -9.12 -16.58 -9.04
N THR A 264 -9.33 -17.57 -8.17
CA THR A 264 -8.23 -18.07 -7.32
C THR A 264 -7.02 -18.55 -8.12
N ASP A 265 -7.22 -19.14 -9.31
CA ASP A 265 -6.12 -19.53 -10.20
C ASP A 265 -5.32 -18.32 -10.70
N ALA A 266 -6.00 -17.22 -11.05
CA ALA A 266 -5.34 -15.99 -11.48
C ALA A 266 -4.55 -15.36 -10.32
N ARG A 267 -5.13 -15.32 -9.13
CA ARG A 267 -4.47 -14.83 -7.90
C ARG A 267 -3.27 -15.68 -7.52
N MET A 268 -3.39 -17.00 -7.57
CA MET A 268 -2.28 -17.93 -7.32
C MET A 268 -1.15 -17.74 -8.32
N THR A 269 -1.49 -17.63 -9.61
CA THR A 269 -0.49 -17.41 -10.68
C THR A 269 0.23 -16.08 -10.46
N HIS A 270 -0.50 -15.02 -10.10
CA HIS A 270 0.09 -13.72 -9.83
C HIS A 270 1.00 -13.74 -8.59
N CYS A 271 0.53 -14.35 -7.50
CA CYS A 271 1.18 -14.28 -6.21
C CYS A 271 2.34 -15.27 -6.08
N PHE A 272 2.20 -16.49 -6.60
CA PHE A 272 3.19 -17.57 -6.43
C PHE A 272 3.99 -17.87 -7.71
N GLY A 273 3.58 -17.35 -8.87
CA GLY A 273 4.25 -17.61 -10.14
C GLY A 273 4.41 -19.12 -10.39
N THR A 274 5.63 -19.54 -10.73
CA THR A 274 5.94 -20.96 -11.00
C THR A 274 5.87 -21.86 -9.77
N HIS A 275 5.94 -21.30 -8.55
CA HIS A 275 5.86 -22.06 -7.30
C HIS A 275 4.43 -22.49 -6.94
N GLY A 276 3.41 -21.86 -7.55
CA GLY A 276 2.00 -22.21 -7.28
C GLY A 276 1.69 -23.69 -7.52
N SER A 277 2.31 -24.29 -8.54
CA SER A 277 2.17 -25.72 -8.87
C SER A 277 2.52 -26.69 -7.73
N ARG A 278 3.39 -26.26 -6.79
CA ARG A 278 3.82 -27.10 -5.67
C ARG A 278 3.05 -26.85 -4.38
N PHE A 279 2.21 -25.81 -4.33
CA PHE A 279 1.48 -25.42 -3.12
C PHE A 279 0.75 -26.60 -2.46
N ALA A 280 0.06 -27.40 -3.27
CA ALA A 280 -0.66 -28.59 -2.82
C ALA A 280 0.22 -29.63 -2.11
N GLU A 281 1.41 -29.91 -2.67
CA GLU A 281 2.39 -30.85 -2.10
C GLU A 281 2.83 -30.39 -0.70
N TYR A 282 3.14 -29.10 -0.57
CA TYR A 282 3.63 -28.54 0.69
C TYR A 282 2.56 -28.46 1.77
N VAL A 283 1.33 -28.09 1.40
CA VAL A 283 0.20 -28.13 2.32
C VAL A 283 -0.06 -29.57 2.79
N ALA A 284 -0.11 -30.53 1.87
CA ALA A 284 -0.30 -31.95 2.22
C ALA A 284 0.81 -32.45 3.17
N ARG A 285 2.06 -32.09 2.90
CA ARG A 285 3.20 -32.43 3.76
C ARG A 285 3.11 -31.78 5.14
N ALA A 286 2.76 -30.49 5.22
CA ALA A 286 2.55 -29.80 6.49
C ALA A 286 1.51 -30.54 7.33
N MET A 287 0.36 -30.84 6.74
CA MET A 287 -0.72 -31.60 7.39
C MET A 287 -0.26 -32.97 7.87
N ALA A 288 0.42 -33.75 7.03
CA ALA A 288 0.89 -35.10 7.38
C ALA A 288 1.93 -35.08 8.52
N THR A 289 2.72 -34.01 8.68
CA THR A 289 3.70 -33.90 9.77
C THR A 289 3.10 -33.45 11.09
N GLN A 290 2.08 -32.58 11.05
CA GLN A 290 1.49 -31.99 12.25
C GLN A 290 0.36 -32.84 12.85
N LEU A 291 -0.31 -33.65 12.03
CA LEU A 291 -1.58 -34.28 12.40
C LEU A 291 -1.51 -35.81 12.30
N PRO A 292 -2.42 -36.53 12.99
CA PRO A 292 -2.67 -37.92 12.66
C PRO A 292 -3.19 -38.05 11.21
N ALA A 293 -3.22 -39.28 10.70
CA ALA A 293 -3.82 -39.54 9.39
C ALA A 293 -5.28 -39.07 9.34
N LEU A 294 -5.70 -38.51 8.20
CA LEU A 294 -7.04 -37.97 7.96
C LEU A 294 -7.64 -38.61 6.70
N THR A 295 -8.97 -38.69 6.64
CA THR A 295 -9.70 -38.92 5.40
C THR A 295 -10.07 -37.57 4.80
N ALA A 296 -9.27 -37.09 3.84
CA ALA A 296 -9.46 -35.79 3.23
C ALA A 296 -10.45 -35.82 2.05
N GLU A 297 -11.29 -34.79 1.93
CA GLU A 297 -12.22 -34.56 0.83
C GLU A 297 -12.07 -33.12 0.32
N SER A 298 -12.07 -32.94 -1.00
CA SER A 298 -11.96 -31.61 -1.61
C SER A 298 -13.33 -30.94 -1.68
N LEU A 299 -13.45 -29.72 -1.14
CA LEU A 299 -14.69 -28.94 -1.13
C LEU A 299 -14.74 -27.86 -2.22
N ASP A 300 -13.60 -27.59 -2.87
CA ASP A 300 -13.52 -26.76 -4.06
C ASP A 300 -12.61 -27.41 -5.12
N ALA A 301 -12.59 -26.82 -6.32
CA ALA A 301 -11.80 -27.34 -7.44
C ALA A 301 -10.29 -27.25 -7.21
N PHE A 302 -9.86 -26.21 -6.49
CA PHE A 302 -8.47 -25.85 -6.23
C PHE A 302 -7.81 -26.80 -5.23
N SER A 303 -8.60 -27.32 -4.28
CA SER A 303 -8.13 -28.18 -3.20
C SER A 303 -7.89 -29.63 -3.63
N ARG A 304 -8.32 -30.03 -4.83
CA ARG A 304 -8.24 -31.43 -5.30
C ARG A 304 -6.82 -31.96 -5.30
N SER A 305 -5.88 -31.20 -5.85
CA SER A 305 -4.47 -31.58 -5.87
C SER A 305 -3.87 -31.72 -4.47
N THR A 306 -4.37 -30.95 -3.48
CA THR A 306 -3.94 -31.06 -2.08
C THR A 306 -4.47 -32.35 -1.46
N VAL A 307 -5.75 -32.66 -1.69
CA VAL A 307 -6.38 -33.90 -1.19
C VAL A 307 -5.74 -35.14 -1.81
N ASP A 308 -5.49 -35.13 -3.12
CA ASP A 308 -4.78 -36.21 -3.82
C ASP A 308 -3.39 -36.44 -3.22
N ALA A 309 -2.67 -35.37 -2.85
CA ALA A 309 -1.36 -35.45 -2.23
C ALA A 309 -1.40 -35.89 -0.75
N MET A 310 -2.48 -35.60 -0.02
CA MET A 310 -2.68 -36.09 1.35
C MET A 310 -2.97 -37.60 1.38
N GLY A 311 -3.57 -38.13 0.31
CA GLY A 311 -3.98 -39.52 0.19
C GLY A 311 -5.21 -39.87 1.03
N HIS A 312 -5.61 -41.14 0.98
CA HIS A 312 -6.77 -41.65 1.70
C HIS A 312 -6.37 -42.68 2.76
N THR A 313 -6.80 -42.44 4.00
CA THR A 313 -6.70 -43.42 5.09
C THR A 313 -8.09 -43.84 5.52
N LEU A 314 -8.41 -45.12 5.43
CA LEU A 314 -9.72 -45.66 5.84
C LEU A 314 -9.86 -45.64 7.37
N GLY A 315 -11.02 -45.18 7.86
CA GLY A 315 -11.33 -45.12 9.30
C GLY A 315 -10.66 -43.98 10.05
N ALA A 316 -9.95 -43.09 9.35
CA ALA A 316 -9.42 -41.86 9.91
C ALA A 316 -10.51 -40.79 10.08
N PRO A 317 -10.31 -39.77 10.94
CA PRO A 317 -11.19 -38.63 11.05
C PRO A 317 -11.40 -37.92 9.70
N SER A 318 -12.61 -37.44 9.47
CA SER A 318 -13.00 -36.78 8.23
C SER A 318 -12.53 -35.32 8.19
N CYS A 319 -11.88 -34.92 7.09
CA CYS A 319 -11.36 -33.57 6.89
C CYS A 319 -11.80 -32.99 5.55
N GLY A 320 -12.47 -31.83 5.55
CA GLY A 320 -12.80 -31.10 4.34
C GLY A 320 -11.71 -30.08 3.99
N VAL A 321 -11.25 -30.04 2.75
CA VAL A 321 -10.24 -29.07 2.30
C VAL A 321 -10.89 -28.03 1.40
N LEU A 322 -10.82 -26.76 1.82
CA LEU A 322 -11.38 -25.60 1.14
C LEU A 322 -10.34 -24.47 1.13
N LEU A 323 -9.49 -24.43 0.11
CA LEU A 323 -8.37 -23.49 0.02
C LEU A 323 -8.68 -22.24 -0.81
N ALA A 324 -9.68 -22.29 -1.68
CA ALA A 324 -10.04 -21.20 -2.60
C ALA A 324 -11.44 -20.64 -2.34
N GLY A 325 -12.39 -21.53 -2.08
CA GLY A 325 -13.81 -21.19 -2.23
C GLY A 325 -14.28 -20.11 -1.27
N ILE A 326 -13.72 -20.02 -0.06
CA ILE A 326 -14.31 -19.14 0.96
C ILE A 326 -14.14 -17.64 0.69
N ASP A 327 -13.08 -17.27 -0.03
CA ASP A 327 -12.83 -15.90 -0.47
C ASP A 327 -13.50 -15.61 -1.84
N GLU A 328 -14.11 -16.58 -2.50
CA GLU A 328 -14.81 -16.36 -3.77
C GLU A 328 -16.31 -16.08 -3.57
N TRP A 329 -16.85 -16.41 -2.40
CA TRP A 329 -18.28 -16.36 -2.12
C TRP A 329 -18.70 -15.08 -1.39
N GLY A 330 -19.92 -14.61 -1.69
CA GLY A 330 -20.57 -13.54 -0.92
C GLY A 330 -20.67 -13.89 0.56
N ASP A 331 -20.79 -12.90 1.47
CA ASP A 331 -20.78 -13.17 2.93
C ASP A 331 -21.89 -14.15 3.38
N ASP A 332 -23.08 -14.05 2.79
CA ASP A 332 -24.21 -14.95 3.05
C ASP A 332 -23.90 -16.37 2.54
N ASP A 333 -23.53 -16.50 1.26
CA ASP A 333 -23.17 -17.77 0.62
C ASP A 333 -21.97 -18.44 1.33
N ALA A 334 -20.97 -17.65 1.73
CA ALA A 334 -19.78 -18.14 2.42
C ALA A 334 -20.11 -18.69 3.80
N SER A 335 -21.06 -18.06 4.50
CA SER A 335 -21.51 -18.52 5.82
C SER A 335 -22.33 -19.80 5.73
N GLU A 336 -23.21 -19.91 4.73
CA GLU A 336 -23.97 -21.14 4.46
C GLU A 336 -23.05 -22.29 4.03
N ARG A 337 -22.16 -22.06 3.07
CA ARG A 337 -21.21 -23.08 2.61
C ARG A 337 -20.23 -23.50 3.69
N LEU A 338 -19.82 -22.59 4.58
CA LEU A 338 -19.01 -22.97 5.74
C LEU A 338 -19.80 -23.86 6.70
N ARG A 339 -21.09 -23.57 6.94
CA ARG A 339 -21.97 -24.46 7.73
C ARG A 339 -22.07 -25.84 7.10
N ASP A 340 -22.32 -25.92 5.79
CA ASP A 340 -22.41 -27.18 5.06
C ASP A 340 -21.10 -27.96 5.10
N ALA A 341 -19.97 -27.26 4.97
CA ALA A 341 -18.64 -27.84 5.10
C ALA A 341 -18.43 -28.46 6.50
N CYS A 342 -18.95 -27.80 7.55
CA CYS A 342 -18.83 -28.26 8.92
C CYS A 342 -19.73 -29.47 9.23
N THR A 343 -20.97 -29.53 8.74
CA THR A 343 -22.05 -30.43 9.20
C THR A 343 -21.62 -31.90 9.46
N SER A 344 -20.86 -32.51 8.56
CA SER A 344 -20.51 -33.93 8.61
C SER A 344 -19.02 -34.21 8.78
N ARG A 345 -18.23 -33.21 9.22
CA ARG A 345 -16.77 -33.31 9.26
C ARG A 345 -16.21 -33.10 10.66
N ASP A 346 -15.11 -33.80 10.94
CA ASP A 346 -14.34 -33.66 12.18
C ASP A 346 -13.36 -32.48 12.11
N ALA A 347 -12.89 -32.16 10.90
CA ALA A 347 -11.98 -31.06 10.66
C ALA A 347 -12.19 -30.38 9.30
N LEU A 348 -11.64 -29.18 9.18
CA LEU A 348 -11.53 -28.41 7.95
C LEU A 348 -10.13 -27.83 7.80
N LEU A 349 -9.57 -27.91 6.60
CA LEU A 349 -8.43 -27.10 6.19
C LEU A 349 -8.96 -25.94 5.35
N LEU A 350 -8.83 -24.73 5.86
CA LEU A 350 -9.44 -23.54 5.30
C LEU A 350 -8.40 -22.54 4.85
N GLY A 351 -8.29 -22.31 3.54
CA GLY A 351 -7.48 -21.24 2.96
C GLY A 351 -8.23 -19.91 3.01
N ALA A 352 -7.56 -18.87 3.48
CA ALA A 352 -8.11 -17.52 3.53
C ALA A 352 -7.00 -16.48 3.33
N THR A 353 -7.35 -15.35 2.75
CA THR A 353 -6.45 -14.22 2.49
C THR A 353 -6.87 -13.04 3.36
N PRO A 354 -5.93 -12.34 4.03
CA PRO A 354 -6.23 -11.06 4.67
C PRO A 354 -6.83 -10.07 3.66
N PRO A 355 -7.75 -9.18 4.08
CA PRO A 355 -8.32 -8.21 3.17
C PRO A 355 -7.28 -7.19 2.72
N GLY A 356 -7.41 -6.68 1.50
CA GLY A 356 -6.67 -5.50 1.04
C GLY A 356 -5.78 -5.72 -0.17
N GLU A 357 -4.80 -6.62 -0.10
CA GLU A 357 -3.73 -6.62 -1.09
C GLU A 357 -4.23 -6.91 -2.51
N ALA A 358 -3.97 -5.99 -3.44
CA ALA A 358 -4.31 -6.14 -4.85
C ALA A 358 -3.73 -7.44 -5.44
N HIS A 359 -4.54 -8.14 -6.23
CA HIS A 359 -4.25 -9.43 -6.85
C HIS A 359 -4.11 -10.64 -5.90
N ALA A 360 -4.11 -10.42 -4.58
CA ALA A 360 -4.08 -11.49 -3.58
C ALA A 360 -5.43 -11.62 -2.87
N ALA A 361 -5.92 -10.54 -2.28
CA ALA A 361 -7.21 -10.49 -1.63
C ALA A 361 -8.35 -10.44 -2.65
N SER A 362 -9.47 -11.08 -2.34
CA SER A 362 -10.71 -10.85 -3.07
C SER A 362 -11.53 -9.74 -2.39
N ALA A 363 -12.60 -9.30 -3.05
CA ALA A 363 -13.60 -8.44 -2.42
C ALA A 363 -14.29 -9.11 -1.22
N TRP A 364 -14.16 -10.44 -1.09
CA TRP A 364 -14.78 -11.22 -0.04
C TRP A 364 -13.85 -11.61 1.10
N SER A 365 -12.54 -11.42 0.95
CA SER A 365 -11.55 -11.63 2.00
C SER A 365 -11.95 -10.92 3.30
N VAL A 366 -11.73 -11.60 4.42
CA VAL A 366 -12.09 -11.11 5.77
C VAL A 366 -10.91 -11.28 6.73
N PRO A 367 -10.83 -10.43 7.78
CA PRO A 367 -9.83 -10.60 8.83
C PRO A 367 -9.90 -11.98 9.49
N LEU A 368 -8.74 -12.53 9.86
CA LEU A 368 -8.63 -13.86 10.45
C LEU A 368 -9.53 -14.05 11.68
N ALA A 369 -9.61 -13.04 12.55
CA ALA A 369 -10.43 -13.10 13.76
C ALA A 369 -11.93 -13.25 13.47
N ARG A 370 -12.43 -12.67 12.36
CA ARG A 370 -13.81 -12.91 11.93
C ARG A 370 -14.03 -14.37 11.54
N ARG A 371 -13.07 -14.98 10.85
CA ARG A 371 -13.17 -16.38 10.45
C ARG A 371 -13.07 -17.34 11.64
N VAL A 372 -12.21 -17.03 12.62
CA VAL A 372 -12.17 -17.73 13.91
C VAL A 372 -13.51 -17.61 14.65
N ALA A 373 -14.12 -16.43 14.69
CA ALA A 373 -15.44 -16.25 15.30
C ALA A 373 -16.52 -17.11 14.62
N GLN A 374 -16.52 -17.17 13.29
CA GLN A 374 -17.46 -17.99 12.51
C GLN A 374 -17.27 -19.48 12.79
N LEU A 375 -16.03 -19.97 12.87
CA LEU A 375 -15.73 -21.38 13.22
C LEU A 375 -16.13 -21.71 14.66
N ASN A 376 -15.86 -20.81 15.61
CA ASN A 376 -16.26 -20.96 17.02
C ASN A 376 -17.78 -21.10 17.17
N ALA A 377 -18.55 -20.36 16.38
CA ALA A 377 -20.01 -20.45 16.36
C ALA A 377 -20.54 -21.78 15.79
N LEU A 378 -19.70 -22.54 15.08
CA LEU A 378 -20.00 -23.85 14.50
C LEU A 378 -19.42 -25.01 15.30
N ASP A 379 -18.91 -24.73 16.51
CA ASP A 379 -18.27 -25.68 17.42
C ASP A 379 -16.94 -26.25 16.91
N PHE A 380 -16.17 -25.41 16.21
CA PHE A 380 -14.79 -25.70 15.80
C PHE A 380 -13.82 -24.74 16.49
N ASP A 381 -12.67 -25.27 16.88
CA ASP A 381 -11.49 -24.46 17.22
C ASP A 381 -10.57 -24.36 16.01
N ALA A 382 -10.04 -23.16 15.76
CA ALA A 382 -9.06 -22.92 14.70
C ALA A 382 -7.63 -23.01 15.24
N PHE A 383 -6.73 -23.55 14.44
CA PHE A 383 -5.31 -23.75 14.76
C PHE A 383 -4.43 -23.24 13.62
N ASP A 384 -3.31 -22.64 14.00
CA ASP A 384 -2.28 -22.21 13.07
C ASP A 384 -1.23 -23.30 12.83
N LEU A 385 -1.50 -24.20 11.89
CA LEU A 385 -0.63 -25.36 11.61
C LEU A 385 0.04 -25.31 10.23
N VAL A 386 -0.41 -24.42 9.36
CA VAL A 386 -0.07 -24.47 7.92
C VAL A 386 0.87 -23.33 7.55
N THR A 387 0.55 -22.08 7.90
CA THR A 387 1.32 -20.94 7.41
C THR A 387 2.77 -20.97 7.89
N SER A 388 3.05 -21.31 9.15
CA SER A 388 4.43 -21.45 9.63
C SER A 388 5.25 -22.51 8.87
N PHE A 389 4.61 -23.50 8.25
CA PHE A 389 5.26 -24.49 7.38
C PHE A 389 5.49 -24.00 5.96
N LEU A 390 4.64 -23.09 5.49
CA LEU A 390 4.71 -22.53 4.15
C LEU A 390 5.55 -21.25 4.09
N GLU A 391 5.84 -20.64 5.24
CA GLU A 391 6.76 -19.51 5.36
C GLU A 391 8.22 -19.95 5.11
N PRO A 392 9.09 -19.05 4.61
CA PRO A 392 10.49 -19.39 4.44
C PRO A 392 11.12 -19.62 5.80
N PHE A 393 11.43 -20.87 6.12
CA PHE A 393 12.52 -21.18 7.04
C PHE A 393 13.79 -20.64 6.38
N SER A 394 14.44 -19.68 7.04
CA SER A 394 15.75 -19.20 6.65
C SER A 394 16.80 -20.29 6.87
N TYR A 395 16.80 -21.32 6.02
CA TYR A 395 18.01 -22.09 5.80
C TYR A 395 19.00 -21.20 5.05
N ALA A 396 20.25 -21.22 5.47
CA ALA A 396 21.34 -20.49 4.81
C ALA A 396 21.64 -20.98 3.36
N LEU A 397 20.90 -21.97 2.83
CA LEU A 397 21.25 -22.74 1.64
C LEU A 397 20.04 -23.21 0.80
N GLY A 398 19.03 -22.39 0.52
CA GLY A 398 17.99 -22.87 -0.40
C GLY A 398 16.94 -21.87 -0.84
N ASP A 399 17.03 -21.46 -2.10
CA ASP A 399 15.93 -20.89 -2.87
C ASP A 399 14.73 -21.84 -2.91
N VAL A 400 13.54 -21.24 -3.03
CA VAL A 400 12.22 -21.85 -3.26
C VAL A 400 11.36 -22.11 -2.02
N CYS A 401 10.70 -21.04 -1.57
CA CYS A 401 9.56 -21.08 -0.65
C CYS A 401 8.24 -20.95 -1.43
N VAL A 402 7.15 -21.53 -0.90
CA VAL A 402 5.82 -21.51 -1.53
C VAL A 402 5.11 -20.19 -1.34
N LEU A 403 5.12 -19.66 -0.11
CA LEU A 403 4.65 -18.32 0.17
C LEU A 403 5.82 -17.36 -0.10
N PRO A 404 5.81 -16.60 -1.21
CA PRO A 404 6.71 -15.48 -1.31
C PRO A 404 6.31 -14.49 -0.23
N ARG A 405 7.27 -14.08 0.60
CA ARG A 405 7.11 -13.02 1.62
C ARG A 405 6.72 -11.64 1.05
N ALA A 406 6.32 -11.55 -0.21
CA ALA A 406 5.86 -10.34 -0.87
C ALA A 406 4.33 -10.34 -1.12
N SER A 407 3.62 -11.41 -0.74
CA SER A 407 2.17 -11.51 -0.89
C SER A 407 1.53 -12.13 0.36
N SER A 408 0.32 -11.68 0.64
CA SER A 408 -0.59 -12.13 1.68
C SER A 408 -1.54 -13.24 1.21
N PHE A 409 -1.49 -13.66 -0.05
CA PHE A 409 -2.37 -14.70 -0.58
C PHE A 409 -2.28 -15.99 0.25
N LEU A 410 -3.41 -16.47 0.75
CA LEU A 410 -3.53 -17.64 1.65
C LEU A 410 -2.78 -17.53 2.98
N LEU A 411 -2.37 -16.33 3.39
CA LEU A 411 -1.64 -16.09 4.64
C LEU A 411 -2.46 -16.45 5.89
N ASN A 412 -3.79 -16.41 5.80
CA ASN A 412 -4.72 -16.74 6.87
C ASN A 412 -5.24 -18.18 6.80
N THR A 413 -4.50 -19.08 6.12
CA THR A 413 -4.85 -20.50 6.10
C THR A 413 -4.82 -21.08 7.51
N VAL A 414 -5.92 -21.73 7.92
CA VAL A 414 -6.06 -22.34 9.25
C VAL A 414 -6.57 -23.78 9.14
N PHE A 415 -6.22 -24.58 10.14
CA PHE A 415 -6.82 -25.88 10.35
C PHE A 415 -7.86 -25.79 11.47
N ALA A 416 -9.11 -26.10 11.19
CA ALA A 416 -10.19 -26.06 12.17
C ALA A 416 -10.60 -27.48 12.58
N VAL A 417 -10.78 -27.73 13.87
CA VAL A 417 -11.17 -29.05 14.39
C VAL A 417 -12.40 -28.92 15.27
N ARG A 418 -13.37 -29.81 15.06
CA ARG A 418 -14.60 -29.88 15.84
C ARG A 418 -14.26 -30.22 17.29
N ARG A 419 -14.81 -29.46 18.23
CA ARG A 419 -14.61 -29.68 19.67
C ARG A 419 -15.16 -31.04 20.10
N SER A 420 -14.63 -31.55 21.20
CA SER A 420 -15.08 -32.82 21.80
C SER A 420 -14.90 -34.04 20.90
N THR A 421 -14.07 -33.95 19.85
CA THR A 421 -13.69 -35.09 19.01
C THR A 421 -12.32 -35.64 19.45
N ALA A 422 -12.05 -36.91 19.15
CA ALA A 422 -10.75 -37.51 19.41
C ALA A 422 -9.60 -36.80 18.65
N LEU A 423 -9.91 -36.23 17.47
CA LEU A 423 -8.95 -35.44 16.71
C LEU A 423 -8.57 -34.14 17.43
N HIS A 424 -9.55 -33.45 18.03
CA HIS A 424 -9.30 -32.23 18.80
C HIS A 424 -8.38 -32.49 19.98
N GLU A 425 -8.66 -33.53 20.78
CA GLU A 425 -7.79 -33.96 21.87
C GLU A 425 -6.38 -34.32 21.38
N ALA A 426 -6.25 -34.99 20.23
CA ALA A 426 -4.97 -35.34 19.65
C ALA A 426 -4.16 -34.11 19.20
N VAL A 427 -4.82 -33.05 18.70
CA VAL A 427 -4.18 -31.79 18.32
C VAL A 427 -3.70 -31.04 19.57
N LEU A 428 -4.52 -30.97 20.62
CA LEU A 428 -4.14 -30.36 21.90
C LEU A 428 -2.99 -31.11 22.58
N ALA A 429 -3.01 -32.45 22.56
CA ALA A 429 -1.96 -33.29 23.13
C ALA A 429 -0.59 -33.12 22.45
N ARG A 430 -0.56 -32.59 21.21
CA ARG A 430 0.66 -32.21 20.49
C ARG A 430 1.16 -30.80 20.83
N GLY A 431 0.48 -30.09 21.73
CA GLY A 431 0.85 -28.75 22.20
C GLY A 431 0.35 -27.61 21.31
N HIS A 432 -0.53 -27.89 20.35
CA HIS A 432 -1.15 -26.84 19.56
C HIS A 432 -2.28 -26.18 20.35
N LEU A 433 -2.26 -24.86 20.45
CA LEU A 433 -3.28 -24.08 21.14
C LEU A 433 -4.31 -23.53 20.15
N PRO A 434 -5.61 -23.57 20.49
CA PRO A 434 -6.64 -22.97 19.66
C PRO A 434 -6.50 -21.45 19.64
N LEU A 435 -6.79 -20.85 18.49
CA LEU A 435 -6.77 -19.40 18.31
C LEU A 435 -8.03 -18.78 18.94
N ASP A 436 -7.85 -17.88 19.90
CA ASP A 436 -8.91 -16.93 20.27
C ASP A 436 -8.89 -15.70 19.35
N LEU A 437 -9.87 -14.80 19.53
CA LEU A 437 -9.98 -13.61 18.67
C LEU A 437 -8.78 -12.66 18.82
N ALA A 438 -8.21 -12.53 20.02
CA ALA A 438 -7.09 -11.64 20.26
C ALA A 438 -5.81 -12.18 19.61
N THR A 439 -5.56 -13.48 19.75
CA THR A 439 -4.45 -14.21 19.16
C THR A 439 -4.56 -14.20 17.64
N ALA A 440 -5.76 -14.39 17.08
CA ALA A 440 -5.99 -14.30 15.64
C ALA A 440 -5.63 -12.92 15.07
N ARG A 441 -6.03 -11.82 15.74
CA ARG A 441 -5.66 -10.46 15.33
C ARG A 441 -4.15 -10.22 15.42
N ALA A 442 -3.53 -10.64 16.53
CA ALA A 442 -2.10 -10.49 16.74
C ALA A 442 -1.28 -11.26 15.68
N LEU A 443 -1.71 -12.49 15.38
CA LEU A 443 -1.08 -13.37 14.38
C LEU A 443 -1.14 -12.77 12.98
N GLU A 444 -2.32 -12.33 12.53
CA GLU A 444 -2.47 -11.67 11.22
C GLU A 444 -1.60 -10.40 11.14
N SER A 445 -1.63 -9.56 12.18
CA SER A 445 -0.79 -8.35 12.24
C SER A 445 0.70 -8.67 12.15
N ALA A 446 1.17 -9.70 12.88
CA ALA A 446 2.58 -10.10 12.88
C ALA A 446 3.03 -10.56 11.49
N ARG A 447 2.21 -11.37 10.82
CA ARG A 447 2.50 -11.87 9.46
C ARG A 447 2.53 -10.76 8.41
N LEU A 448 1.55 -9.85 8.46
CA LEU A 448 1.53 -8.71 7.54
C LEU A 448 2.72 -7.77 7.78
N GLN A 449 3.15 -7.60 9.05
CA GLN A 449 4.38 -6.86 9.36
C GLN A 449 5.62 -7.57 8.80
N GLN A 450 5.71 -8.89 8.93
CA GLN A 450 6.83 -9.67 8.39
C GLN A 450 6.94 -9.57 6.86
N ILE A 451 5.81 -9.60 6.15
CA ILE A 451 5.76 -9.37 4.69
C ILE A 451 6.29 -7.97 4.33
N HIS A 452 5.84 -6.97 5.07
CA HIS A 452 6.28 -5.59 4.90
C HIS A 452 7.79 -5.44 5.15
N ASP A 453 8.29 -5.92 6.29
CA ASP A 453 9.69 -5.80 6.69
C ASP A 453 10.61 -6.52 5.70
N HIS A 454 10.19 -7.68 5.20
CA HIS A 454 10.94 -8.41 4.18
C HIS A 454 10.97 -7.67 2.84
N SER A 455 9.86 -7.04 2.46
CA SER A 455 9.79 -6.19 1.27
C SER A 455 10.71 -4.98 1.42
N ALA A 456 10.74 -4.34 2.60
CA ALA A 456 11.63 -3.23 2.93
C ALA A 456 13.11 -3.63 2.89
N LEU A 457 13.45 -4.79 3.47
CA LEU A 457 14.80 -5.32 3.45
C LEU A 457 15.27 -5.62 2.01
N ARG A 458 14.45 -6.31 1.21
CA ARG A 458 14.76 -6.61 -0.20
C ARG A 458 14.99 -5.35 -1.01
N ARG A 459 14.19 -4.31 -0.77
CA ARG A 459 14.36 -3.01 -1.41
C ARG A 459 15.69 -2.37 -1.01
N SER A 460 15.98 -2.30 0.29
CA SER A 460 17.24 -1.74 0.79
C SER A 460 18.46 -2.47 0.21
N GLN A 461 18.38 -3.80 0.08
CA GLN A 461 19.39 -4.61 -0.59
C GLN A 461 19.50 -4.27 -2.08
N GLY A 462 18.39 -4.19 -2.81
CA GLY A 462 18.36 -3.83 -4.22
C GLY A 462 18.89 -2.41 -4.50
N GLU A 463 18.57 -1.44 -3.66
CA GLU A 463 19.10 -0.07 -3.72
C GLU A 463 20.60 -0.06 -3.43
N THR A 464 21.06 -0.85 -2.47
CA THR A 464 22.50 -1.01 -2.18
C THR A 464 23.24 -1.66 -3.35
N GLU A 465 22.67 -2.70 -3.97
CA GLU A 465 23.22 -3.36 -5.14
C GLU A 465 23.24 -2.43 -6.36
N PHE A 466 22.18 -1.65 -6.56
CA PHE A 466 22.10 -0.64 -7.61
C PHE A 466 23.15 0.46 -7.40
N ALA A 467 23.22 1.05 -6.19
CA ALA A 467 24.21 2.07 -5.85
C ALA A 467 25.65 1.53 -5.97
N ARG A 468 25.89 0.28 -5.58
CA ARG A 468 27.16 -0.41 -5.81
C ARG A 468 27.44 -0.58 -7.31
N GLY A 469 26.43 -0.93 -8.10
CA GLY A 469 26.50 -1.02 -9.56
C GLY A 469 26.83 0.33 -10.21
N GLU A 470 26.21 1.43 -9.78
CA GLU A 470 26.52 2.79 -10.24
C GLU A 470 27.93 3.20 -9.84
N THR A 471 28.32 2.97 -8.58
CA THR A 471 29.69 3.23 -8.11
C THR A 471 30.72 2.46 -8.95
N ILE A 472 30.46 1.19 -9.27
CA ILE A 472 31.33 0.38 -10.15
C ILE A 472 31.39 0.99 -11.56
N ARG A 473 30.27 1.45 -12.12
CA ARG A 473 30.23 2.12 -13.43
C ARG A 473 30.99 3.44 -13.42
N GLU A 474 30.85 4.26 -12.39
CA GLU A 474 31.58 5.52 -12.21
C GLU A 474 33.08 5.29 -12.09
N ILE A 475 33.51 4.31 -11.28
CA ILE A 475 34.93 3.90 -11.16
C ILE A 475 35.46 3.44 -12.53
N ALA A 476 34.68 2.64 -13.27
CA ALA A 476 35.07 2.17 -14.60
C ALA A 476 35.21 3.34 -15.61
N GLN A 477 34.28 4.31 -15.58
CA GLN A 477 34.36 5.52 -16.41
C GLN A 477 35.57 6.38 -16.03
N HIS A 478 35.83 6.59 -14.74
CA HIS A 478 36.97 7.36 -14.27
C HIS A 478 38.31 6.70 -14.66
N LYS A 479 38.39 5.36 -14.59
CA LYS A 479 39.57 4.60 -15.05
C LYS A 479 39.82 4.79 -16.54
N LEU A 480 38.77 4.76 -17.38
CA LEU A 480 38.86 5.00 -18.81
C LEU A 480 39.39 6.41 -19.13
N VAL A 481 38.92 7.43 -18.40
CA VAL A 481 39.43 8.81 -18.53
C VAL A 481 40.89 8.91 -18.12
N CYS A 482 41.30 8.27 -17.03
CA CYS A 482 42.70 8.22 -16.60
C CYS A 482 43.60 7.53 -17.64
N GLU A 483 43.16 6.43 -18.24
CA GLU A 483 43.90 5.72 -19.30
C GLU A 483 44.04 6.59 -20.57
N LEU A 484 43.00 7.34 -20.93
CA LEU A 484 43.04 8.31 -22.04
C LEU A 484 44.04 9.44 -21.76
N HIS A 485 44.02 10.02 -20.56
CA HIS A 485 44.98 11.06 -20.16
C HIS A 485 46.42 10.53 -20.11
N ALA A 486 46.63 9.29 -19.64
CA ALA A 486 47.94 8.66 -19.64
C ALA A 486 48.47 8.46 -21.08
N SER A 487 47.61 8.06 -22.01
CA SER A 487 47.95 7.95 -23.44
C SER A 487 48.29 9.32 -24.06
N GLN A 488 47.53 10.36 -23.74
CA GLN A 488 47.83 11.73 -24.18
C GLN A 488 49.13 12.26 -23.61
N LEU A 489 49.41 12.03 -22.32
CA LEU A 489 50.68 12.39 -21.67
C LEU A 489 51.85 11.64 -22.29
N ALA A 490 51.70 10.34 -22.58
CA ALA A 490 52.72 9.56 -23.27
C ALA A 490 52.99 10.13 -24.68
N HIS A 491 51.94 10.52 -25.42
CA HIS A 491 52.07 11.15 -26.72
C HIS A 491 52.77 12.52 -26.64
N VAL A 492 52.40 13.37 -25.68
CA VAL A 492 53.05 14.67 -25.45
C VAL A 492 54.51 14.50 -25.04
N SER A 493 54.81 13.57 -24.13
CA SER A 493 56.18 13.25 -23.73
C SER A 493 57.01 12.72 -24.91
N ALA A 494 56.45 11.84 -25.73
CA ALA A 494 57.13 11.37 -26.95
C ALA A 494 57.39 12.52 -27.94
N ARG A 495 56.44 13.45 -28.09
CA ARG A 495 56.60 14.64 -28.94
C ARG A 495 57.65 15.61 -28.39
N LEU A 496 57.68 15.83 -27.08
CA LEU A 496 58.68 16.64 -26.40
C LEU A 496 60.07 16.01 -26.52
N GLN A 497 60.18 14.70 -26.34
CA GLN A 497 61.42 13.96 -26.55
C GLN A 497 61.88 14.10 -28.00
N TRP A 498 60.99 13.93 -28.97
CA TRP A 498 61.29 14.17 -30.38
C TRP A 498 61.78 15.61 -30.63
N TYR A 499 61.16 16.63 -30.04
CA TYR A 499 61.62 18.03 -30.15
C TYR A 499 63.00 18.25 -29.50
N LEU A 500 63.29 17.60 -28.38
CA LEU A 500 64.58 17.66 -27.70
C LEU A 500 65.66 17.00 -28.56
N ASP A 501 65.38 15.82 -29.12
CA ASP A 501 66.27 15.10 -30.03
C ASP A 501 66.52 15.91 -31.32
N TRP A 502 65.48 16.58 -31.84
CA TRP A 502 65.58 17.47 -33.00
C TRP A 502 66.42 18.73 -32.71
N ARG A 503 66.29 19.32 -31.51
CA ARG A 503 67.14 20.43 -31.04
C ARG A 503 68.60 20.02 -30.90
N ILE A 504 68.88 18.81 -30.43
CA ILE A 504 70.24 18.26 -30.38
C ILE A 504 70.82 18.11 -31.80
N HIS A 505 70.02 17.73 -32.79
CA HIS A 505 70.43 17.69 -34.20
C HIS A 505 70.76 19.07 -34.79
N ILE A 506 69.97 20.11 -34.48
CA ILE A 506 70.26 21.49 -34.92
C ILE A 506 71.50 22.07 -34.22
N GLY A 507 71.67 21.78 -32.93
CA GLY A 507 72.87 22.17 -32.18
C GLY A 507 74.15 21.55 -32.75
N ARG A 508 74.10 20.27 -33.15
CA ARG A 508 75.20 19.59 -33.86
C ARG A 508 75.48 20.18 -35.24
N HIS A 509 74.45 20.56 -36.00
CA HIS A 509 74.64 21.20 -37.31
C HIS A 509 75.22 22.62 -37.24
N ARG A 510 74.96 23.39 -36.17
CA ARG A 510 75.61 24.70 -35.95
C ARG A 510 77.04 24.57 -35.42
N PHE A 511 77.34 23.58 -34.59
CA PHE A 511 78.71 23.32 -34.12
C PHE A 511 79.64 22.79 -35.22
N LEU A 512 79.11 22.08 -36.22
CA LEU A 512 79.88 21.60 -37.37
C LEU A 512 80.07 22.65 -38.48
N LYS A 513 79.40 23.81 -38.41
CA LYS A 513 79.56 24.92 -39.37
C LYS A 513 80.37 26.11 -38.84
N SER A 514 80.89 26.07 -37.62
CA SER A 514 81.78 27.13 -37.07
C SER A 514 83.26 26.74 -37.06
N LYS A 515 83.66 25.78 -37.91
CA LYS A 515 85.07 25.48 -38.20
C LYS A 515 85.27 25.37 -39.72
N THR A 516 85.17 26.51 -40.39
CA THR A 516 85.90 26.85 -41.62
C THR A 516 85.95 28.36 -41.70
#